data_AF-M2P6F9-F1
#
_entry.id   AF-M2P6F9-F1
#
_cell.length_a   1.000
_cell.length_b   1.000
_cell.length_c   1.000
_cell.angle_alpha   90.00
_cell.angle_beta   90.00
_cell.angle_gamma   90.00
#
_symmetry.space_group_name_H-M   'P 1'
#
loop_
_entity.id
_entity.type
_entity.pdbx_description
1 polymer ?
#
loop_
_entity_poly.entity_id
_entity_poly.type
_entity_poly.pdbx_seq_one_letter_code
_entity_poly.pdbx_strand_id
1 'polypeptide(L)'
;MCTTGYRRRDGQTFQLWFDSHIQGLLSAPSASSFSSTFSSMFGSDATGTVNGRAADRSGVQRALRALREKWDKASGKVEKAQTTPGTDQNAAVKLIWKLDGKQVQAYCAACCCEDTDGTNIDDITLEGDASLFS
;
A
#
# COMPACT_ATOMS: atom_id res chain seq x y z
N MET A 1 -17.46 -3.16 -7.45
CA MET A 1 -16.57 -4.00 -8.27
C MET A 1 -15.48 -3.09 -8.78
N CYS A 2 -14.23 -3.37 -8.43
CA CYS A 2 -13.10 -2.52 -8.81
C CYS A 2 -12.67 -2.91 -10.23
N THR A 3 -12.75 -1.97 -11.17
CA THR A 3 -12.48 -2.25 -12.58
C THR A 3 -10.97 -2.33 -12.83
N THR A 4 -10.47 -3.50 -13.24
CA THR A 4 -9.04 -3.71 -13.54
C THR A 4 -8.59 -2.80 -14.68
N GLY A 5 -7.49 -2.06 -14.50
CA GLY A 5 -6.96 -1.16 -15.52
C GLY A 5 -7.41 0.30 -15.40
N TYR A 6 -7.89 0.70 -14.21
CA TYR A 6 -8.27 2.09 -13.93
C TYR A 6 -7.16 3.09 -14.29
N ARG A 7 -7.50 4.05 -15.17
CA ARG A 7 -6.68 5.21 -15.48
C ARG A 7 -7.17 6.39 -14.65
N ARG A 8 -6.26 7.01 -13.91
CA ARG A 8 -6.55 8.24 -13.16
C ARG A 8 -6.85 9.38 -14.14
N ARG A 9 -7.56 10.42 -13.68
CA ARG A 9 -7.81 11.66 -14.46
C ARG A 9 -6.56 12.27 -15.09
N ASP A 10 -5.41 12.11 -14.42
CA ASP A 10 -4.11 12.61 -14.88
C ASP A 10 -3.48 11.79 -16.03
N GLY A 11 -4.16 10.73 -16.50
CA GLY A 11 -3.68 9.87 -17.59
C GLY A 11 -2.69 8.78 -17.14
N GLN A 12 -2.21 8.81 -15.89
CA GLN A 12 -1.39 7.76 -15.30
C GLN A 12 -2.23 6.53 -14.91
N THR A 13 -1.64 5.33 -14.99
CA THR A 13 -2.28 4.11 -14.47
C THR A 13 -2.24 4.12 -12.94
N PHE A 14 -3.28 3.57 -12.31
CA PHE A 14 -3.34 3.45 -10.86
C PHE A 14 -2.11 2.72 -10.28
N GLN A 15 -1.61 1.69 -10.98
CA GLN A 15 -0.37 0.99 -10.63
C GLN A 15 0.87 1.91 -10.55
N LEU A 16 1.06 2.81 -11.51
CA LEU A 16 2.21 3.73 -11.52
C LEU A 16 2.11 4.75 -10.39
N TRP A 17 0.90 5.28 -10.17
CA TRP A 17 0.64 6.17 -9.04
C TRP A 17 0.91 5.48 -7.71
N PHE A 18 0.38 4.26 -7.53
CA PHE A 18 0.50 3.48 -6.31
C PHE A 18 1.96 3.15 -5.98
N ASP A 19 2.75 2.73 -6.97
CA ASP A 19 4.18 2.44 -6.85
C ASP A 19 4.98 3.64 -6.31
N SER A 20 4.76 4.82 -6.88
CA SER A 20 5.43 6.04 -6.42
C SER A 20 4.96 6.47 -5.02
N HIS A 21 3.66 6.39 -4.76
CA HIS A 21 3.09 6.88 -3.51
C HIS A 21 3.37 5.96 -2.32
N ILE A 22 3.36 4.64 -2.50
CA ILE A 22 3.70 3.69 -1.43
C ILE A 22 5.17 3.81 -1.02
N GLN A 23 6.07 4.02 -1.99
CA GLN A 23 7.47 4.30 -1.70
C GLN A 23 7.63 5.61 -0.90
N GLY A 24 6.90 6.66 -1.30
CA GLY A 24 6.86 7.95 -0.59
C GLY A 24 6.31 7.81 0.84
N LEU A 25 5.25 7.03 1.03
CA LEU A 25 4.63 6.75 2.32
C LEU A 25 5.62 6.08 3.29
N LEU A 26 6.29 5.01 2.85
CA LEU A 26 7.28 4.29 3.65
C LEU A 26 8.55 5.12 3.88
N SER A 27 8.90 5.99 2.93
CA SER A 27 10.07 6.87 3.04
C SER A 27 9.79 8.18 3.77
N ALA A 28 8.57 8.41 4.26
CA ALA A 28 8.17 9.65 4.90
C ALA A 28 9.15 10.03 6.05
N PRO A 29 9.56 11.31 6.18
CA PRO A 29 10.55 11.72 7.17
C PRO A 29 10.00 11.75 8.61
N SER A 30 8.69 11.97 8.78
CA SER A 30 8.04 12.08 10.10
C SER A 30 6.70 11.36 10.15
N ALA A 31 6.19 11.13 11.37
CA ALA A 31 4.85 10.57 11.57
C ALA A 31 3.74 11.48 10.98
N SER A 32 3.91 12.80 11.05
CA SER A 32 2.98 13.75 10.44
C SER A 32 3.01 13.68 8.91
N SER A 33 4.19 13.58 8.30
CA SER A 33 4.32 13.38 6.85
C SER A 33 3.68 12.06 6.42
N PHE A 34 3.91 10.98 7.17
CA PHE A 34 3.27 9.69 6.94
C PHE A 34 1.75 9.80 7.01
N SER A 35 1.20 10.43 8.05
CA SER A 35 -0.25 10.56 8.23
C SER A 35 -0.88 11.43 7.15
N SER A 36 -0.17 12.45 6.67
CA SER A 36 -0.60 13.31 5.57
C SER A 36 -0.63 12.55 4.25
N THR A 37 0.47 11.85 3.91
CA THR A 37 0.52 10.98 2.72
C THR A 37 -0.53 9.87 2.79
N PHE A 38 -0.71 9.24 3.95
CA PHE A 38 -1.74 8.23 4.16
C PHE A 38 -3.14 8.82 3.92
N SER A 39 -3.46 9.97 4.51
CA SER A 39 -4.78 10.59 4.33
C SER A 39 -5.01 11.08 2.89
N SER A 40 -3.96 11.42 2.16
CA SER A 40 -4.05 11.77 0.75
C SER A 40 -4.21 10.55 -0.15
N MET A 41 -3.71 9.38 0.26
CA MET A 41 -3.78 8.14 -0.51
C MET A 41 -5.06 7.35 -0.24
N PHE A 42 -5.52 7.29 1.01
CA PHE A 42 -6.61 6.42 1.44
C PHE A 42 -7.90 7.21 1.67
N GLY A 43 -9.02 6.66 1.18
CA GLY A 43 -10.35 7.21 1.44
C GLY A 43 -10.68 7.27 2.94
N SER A 44 -11.66 8.08 3.32
CA SER A 44 -12.13 8.19 4.71
C SER A 44 -12.64 6.86 5.28
N ASP A 45 -13.22 6.04 4.42
CA ASP A 45 -13.82 4.74 4.74
C ASP A 45 -12.95 3.57 4.26
N ALA A 46 -11.65 3.83 4.00
CA ALA A 46 -10.77 2.81 3.47
C ALA A 46 -10.64 1.62 4.43
N THR A 47 -10.79 0.42 3.89
CA THR A 47 -10.61 -0.85 4.61
C THR A 47 -9.35 -1.56 4.13
N GLY A 48 -9.08 -2.71 4.72
CA GLY A 48 -8.05 -3.58 4.22
C GLY A 48 -7.99 -4.91 4.91
N THR A 49 -7.04 -5.72 4.47
CA THR A 49 -6.69 -7.01 5.07
C THR A 49 -5.20 -6.99 5.42
N VAL A 50 -4.85 -7.38 6.65
CA VAL A 50 -3.47 -7.48 7.11
C VAL A 50 -3.21 -8.90 7.58
N ASN A 51 -2.37 -9.65 6.87
CA ASN A 51 -2.12 -11.09 7.08
C ASN A 51 -3.42 -11.90 7.20
N GLY A 52 -4.30 -11.75 6.23
CA GLY A 52 -5.59 -12.43 6.19
C GLY A 52 -6.62 -11.95 7.23
N ARG A 53 -6.34 -10.91 8.02
CA ARG A 53 -7.30 -10.33 8.97
C ARG A 53 -7.86 -9.01 8.47
N ALA A 54 -9.18 -8.89 8.43
CA ALA A 54 -9.85 -7.63 8.12
C ALA A 54 -9.41 -6.54 9.12
N ALA A 55 -9.12 -5.36 8.59
CA ALA A 55 -8.68 -4.20 9.33
C ALA A 55 -9.36 -2.95 8.79
N ASP A 56 -9.90 -2.14 9.69
CA ASP A 56 -10.40 -0.82 9.34
C ASP A 56 -9.24 0.14 9.02
N ARG A 57 -9.57 1.32 8.49
CA ARG A 57 -8.61 2.38 8.15
C ARG A 57 -7.52 2.60 9.20
N SER A 58 -7.90 2.66 10.48
CA SER A 58 -6.94 2.84 11.58
C SER A 58 -6.04 1.62 11.78
N GLY A 59 -6.56 0.40 11.59
CA GLY A 59 -5.78 -0.83 11.60
C GLY A 59 -4.76 -0.87 10.47
N VAL A 60 -5.20 -0.54 9.24
CA VAL A 60 -4.33 -0.39 8.07
C VAL A 60 -3.24 0.65 8.31
N GLN A 61 -3.60 1.82 8.83
CA GLN A 61 -2.65 2.89 9.13
C GLN A 61 -1.60 2.44 10.16
N ARG A 62 -2.01 1.68 11.19
CA ARG A 62 -1.08 1.13 12.20
C ARG A 62 -0.14 0.10 11.57
N ALA A 63 -0.65 -0.80 10.74
CA ALA A 63 0.15 -1.81 10.05
C ALA A 63 1.18 -1.17 9.10
N LEU A 64 0.77 -0.20 8.28
CA LEU A 64 1.67 0.54 7.39
C LEU A 64 2.69 1.38 8.17
N ARG A 65 2.33 1.89 9.34
CA ARG A 65 3.27 2.61 10.20
C ARG A 65 4.32 1.65 10.77
N ALA A 66 3.91 0.50 11.30
CA ALA A 66 4.84 -0.53 11.79
C ALA A 66 5.79 -0.99 10.68
N LEU A 67 5.24 -1.19 9.47
CA LEU A 67 6.01 -1.49 8.27
C LEU A 67 7.03 -0.39 7.95
N ARG A 68 6.61 0.88 7.97
CA ARG A 68 7.50 2.05 7.80
C ARG A 68 8.61 2.09 8.86
N GLU A 69 8.32 1.78 10.12
CA GLU A 69 9.32 1.78 11.20
C GLU A 69 10.42 0.73 10.96
N LYS A 70 10.08 -0.36 10.29
CA LYS A 70 11.00 -1.44 9.91
C LYS A 70 11.59 -1.25 8.52
N TRP A 71 11.06 -0.32 7.73
CA TRP A 71 11.48 -0.06 6.37
C TRP A 71 12.84 0.64 6.35
N ASP A 72 13.83 -0.03 5.78
CA ASP A 72 15.15 0.53 5.60
C ASP A 72 15.21 1.33 4.30
N LYS A 73 15.35 2.66 4.38
CA LYS A 73 15.35 3.54 3.19
C LYS A 73 16.56 3.33 2.29
N ALA A 74 17.65 2.76 2.80
CA ALA A 74 18.89 2.55 2.04
C ALA A 74 18.85 1.28 1.17
N SER A 75 18.23 0.22 1.68
CA SER A 75 18.12 -1.09 1.01
C SER A 75 16.73 -1.39 0.46
N GLY A 76 15.73 -0.60 0.85
CA GLY A 76 14.34 -0.77 0.47
C GLY A 76 14.08 -0.54 -1.00
N LYS A 77 13.40 -1.51 -1.62
CA LYS A 77 13.01 -1.52 -3.03
C LYS A 77 11.53 -1.83 -3.14
N VAL A 78 10.85 -1.07 -3.99
CA VAL A 78 9.48 -1.33 -4.41
C VAL A 78 9.58 -1.96 -5.80
N GLU A 79 9.09 -3.18 -5.95
CA GLU A 79 9.01 -3.86 -7.23
C GLU A 79 7.55 -4.03 -7.63
N LYS A 80 7.26 -3.93 -8.93
CA LYS A 80 5.91 -4.20 -9.42
C LYS A 80 5.57 -5.66 -9.17
N ALA A 81 4.42 -5.89 -8.58
CA ALA A 81 3.88 -7.22 -8.45
C ALA A 81 2.68 -7.38 -9.40
N GLN A 82 2.41 -8.62 -9.80
CA GLN A 82 1.20 -8.90 -10.55
C GLN A 82 0.01 -8.83 -9.62
N THR A 83 -1.03 -8.11 -10.05
CA THR A 83 -2.36 -8.26 -9.46
C THR A 83 -2.88 -9.65 -9.82
N THR A 84 -3.64 -10.27 -8.91
CA THR A 84 -4.19 -11.60 -9.19
C THR A 84 -5.38 -11.45 -10.14
N PRO A 85 -5.38 -12.08 -11.33
CA PRO A 85 -6.50 -11.98 -12.25
C PRO A 85 -7.77 -12.53 -11.59
N GLY A 86 -8.86 -11.74 -11.61
CA GLY A 86 -10.12 -12.08 -10.94
C GLY A 86 -10.24 -11.59 -9.49
N THR A 87 -9.24 -10.85 -8.98
CA THR A 87 -9.39 -10.06 -7.75
C THR A 87 -9.77 -8.62 -8.08
N ASP A 88 -10.50 -7.95 -7.19
CA ASP A 88 -10.80 -6.52 -7.26
C ASP A 88 -9.55 -5.62 -7.11
N GLN A 89 -8.34 -6.14 -7.21
CA GLN A 89 -7.11 -5.37 -7.02
C GLN A 89 -6.69 -4.67 -8.32
N ASN A 90 -6.48 -3.36 -8.24
CA ASN A 90 -6.13 -2.51 -9.38
C ASN A 90 -4.63 -2.17 -9.43
N ALA A 91 -3.90 -2.38 -8.32
CA ALA A 91 -2.46 -2.24 -8.24
C ALA A 91 -1.86 -3.21 -7.22
N ALA A 92 -0.64 -3.68 -7.48
CA ALA A 92 0.13 -4.49 -6.54
C ALA A 92 1.62 -4.18 -6.59
N VAL A 93 2.27 -4.19 -5.42
CA VAL A 93 3.71 -4.04 -5.29
C VAL A 93 4.27 -5.06 -4.31
N LYS A 94 5.53 -5.41 -4.52
CA LYS A 94 6.35 -6.18 -3.62
C LYS A 94 7.39 -5.25 -3.01
N LEU A 95 7.37 -5.14 -1.69
CA LEU A 95 8.32 -4.38 -0.89
C LEU A 95 9.42 -5.33 -0.45
N ILE A 96 10.68 -5.00 -0.72
CA ILE A 96 11.84 -5.84 -0.38
C ILE A 96 12.92 -4.97 0.26
N TRP A 97 13.41 -5.37 1.45
CA TRP A 97 14.45 -4.64 2.15
C TRP A 97 15.26 -5.56 3.06
N LYS A 98 16.29 -5.03 3.73
CA LYS A 98 17.05 -5.76 4.75
C LYS A 98 16.58 -5.36 6.16
N LEU A 99 16.29 -6.35 6.99
CA LEU A 99 15.98 -6.21 8.41
C LEU A 99 16.88 -7.19 9.19
N ASP A 100 17.66 -6.67 10.14
CA ASP A 100 18.63 -7.47 10.93
C ASP A 100 19.56 -8.35 10.08
N GLY A 101 20.02 -7.81 8.95
CA GLY A 101 20.90 -8.51 8.00
C GLY A 101 20.21 -9.56 7.12
N LYS A 102 18.92 -9.82 7.33
CA LYS A 102 18.12 -10.73 6.50
C LYS A 102 17.28 -9.96 5.49
N GLN A 103 17.14 -10.51 4.29
CA GLN A 103 16.18 -9.96 3.32
C GLN A 103 14.77 -10.34 3.76
N VAL A 104 13.90 -9.34 3.85
CA VAL A 104 12.47 -9.51 4.15
C VAL A 104 11.65 -8.94 3.00
N GLN A 105 10.41 -9.40 2.88
CA GLN A 105 9.48 -8.94 1.87
C GLN A 105 8.06 -8.81 2.41
N ALA A 106 7.34 -7.83 1.90
CA ALA A 106 5.90 -7.67 2.10
C ALA A 106 5.23 -7.45 0.74
N TYR A 107 4.00 -7.92 0.62
CA TYR A 107 3.16 -7.73 -0.56
C TYR A 107 2.05 -6.76 -0.20
N CYS A 108 1.87 -5.74 -1.04
CA CYS A 108 0.82 -4.74 -0.89
C CYS A 108 0.00 -4.70 -2.16
N ALA A 109 -1.30 -4.92 -2.07
CA ALA A 109 -2.21 -4.75 -3.20
C ALA A 109 -3.34 -3.80 -2.82
N ALA A 110 -3.71 -2.91 -3.73
CA ALA A 110 -4.70 -1.88 -3.50
C ALA A 110 -5.81 -1.94 -4.56
N CYS A 111 -7.04 -1.70 -4.10
CA CYS A 111 -8.18 -1.34 -4.94
C CYS A 111 -8.49 0.15 -4.78
N CYS A 112 -8.88 0.78 -5.88
CA CYS A 112 -9.72 1.98 -5.87
C CYS A 112 -11.06 1.69 -6.58
N CYS A 113 -12.16 2.22 -6.03
CA CYS A 113 -13.49 2.17 -6.62
C CYS A 113 -13.76 3.39 -7.51
N GLU A 114 -14.67 3.26 -8.48
CA GLU A 114 -15.04 4.37 -9.38
C GLU A 114 -15.71 5.54 -8.65
N ASP A 115 -16.37 5.29 -7.51
CA ASP A 115 -17.00 6.32 -6.67
C ASP A 115 -16.00 7.35 -6.09
N THR A 116 -14.73 6.98 -5.92
CA THR A 116 -13.67 7.91 -5.46
C THR A 116 -12.96 8.63 -6.60
N ASP A 117 -13.49 8.54 -7.83
CA ASP A 117 -12.83 9.01 -9.05
C ASP A 117 -11.40 8.42 -9.18
N GLY A 118 -11.18 7.24 -8.59
CA GLY A 118 -9.89 6.57 -8.44
C GLY A 118 -8.76 7.48 -7.95
N THR A 119 -9.12 8.48 -7.15
CA THR A 119 -8.18 9.41 -6.52
C THR A 119 -7.53 8.76 -5.30
N ASN A 120 -8.27 7.89 -4.61
CA ASN A 120 -7.93 7.29 -3.34
C ASN A 120 -8.03 5.75 -3.38
N ILE A 121 -7.38 5.11 -2.41
CA ILE A 121 -7.44 3.67 -2.14
C ILE A 121 -8.63 3.43 -1.21
N ASP A 122 -9.51 2.52 -1.62
CA ASP A 122 -10.69 2.10 -0.86
C ASP A 122 -10.42 0.80 -0.08
N ASP A 123 -9.63 -0.11 -0.65
CA ASP A 123 -9.22 -1.33 0.03
C ASP A 123 -7.73 -1.61 -0.19
N ILE A 124 -7.03 -2.07 0.84
CA ILE A 124 -5.64 -2.53 0.72
C ILE A 124 -5.42 -3.88 1.40
N THR A 125 -4.75 -4.78 0.71
CA THR A 125 -4.24 -6.03 1.26
C THR A 125 -2.75 -5.88 1.57
N LEU A 126 -2.35 -6.21 2.80
CA LEU A 126 -0.98 -6.23 3.30
C LEU A 126 -0.65 -7.65 3.76
N GLU A 127 0.18 -8.35 2.99
CA GLU A 127 0.58 -9.73 3.27
C GLU A 127 2.09 -9.81 3.46
N GLY A 128 2.56 -10.71 4.32
CA GLY A 128 3.98 -10.92 4.54
C GLY A 128 4.25 -11.66 5.83
N ASP A 129 5.41 -11.39 6.44
CA ASP A 129 5.66 -11.85 7.79
C ASP A 129 4.83 -10.99 8.77
N ALA A 130 4.03 -11.62 9.63
CA ALA A 130 3.15 -10.92 10.56
C ALA A 130 3.91 -9.93 11.46
N SER A 131 5.16 -10.25 11.78
CA SER A 131 6.04 -9.41 12.56
C SER A 131 6.32 -8.08 11.87
N LEU A 132 6.12 -7.92 10.56
CA LEU A 132 6.37 -6.66 9.85
C LEU A 132 5.30 -5.60 10.12
N PHE A 133 4.13 -6.01 10.62
CA PHE A 133 2.96 -5.15 10.77
C PHE A 133 2.58 -4.90 12.25
N SER A 134 3.37 -5.42 13.18
CA SER A 134 3.18 -5.32 14.64
C SER A 134 4.38 -4.74 15.38
#